data_AF-A0A838H4F0-F1
#
_entry.id   AF-A0A838H4F0-F1
#
_cell.length_a   1.000
_cell.length_b   1.000
_cell.length_c   1.000
_cell.angle_alpha   90.00
_cell.angle_beta   90.00
_cell.angle_gamma   90.00
#
_symmetry.space_group_name_H-M   'P 1'
#
loop_
_entity.id
_entity.type
_entity.pdbx_description
1 polymer ?
#
loop_
_entity_poly.entity_id
_entity_poly.type
_entity_poly.pdbx_seq_one_letter_code
_entity_poly.pdbx_strand_id
1 'polypeptide(L)' 'AVTSWSATGIGRTSLAVAFASLAKGGHLRVGMEDTLTFARGVPVTHNAELVARAASLAELAQRPPMSTDEARELLQVKAR' A
#
# COMPACT_ATOMS: atom_id res chain seq x y z
N ALA A 1 1.55 19.59 10.69
CA ALA A 1 1.21 18.18 10.94
C ALA A 1 -0.15 17.89 10.33
N VAL A 2 -0.18 17.14 9.23
CA VAL A 2 -1.41 16.54 8.71
C VAL A 2 -1.70 15.29 9.55
N THR A 3 -2.96 15.06 9.93
CA THR A 3 -3.37 13.76 10.46
C THR A 3 -3.48 12.78 9.29
N SER A 4 -2.41 12.02 9.05
CA SER A 4 -2.36 10.97 8.03
C SER A 4 -2.33 9.59 8.68
N TRP A 5 -2.85 8.57 7.98
CA TRP A 5 -2.87 7.19 8.44
C TRP A 5 -2.66 6.20 7.28
N SER A 6 -2.08 5.04 7.59
CA SER A 6 -1.91 3.93 6.65
C SER A 6 -2.49 2.65 7.26
N ALA A 7 -2.87 1.69 6.41
CA ALA A 7 -3.36 0.40 6.85
C ALA A 7 -2.71 -0.76 6.10
N THR A 8 -2.60 -1.90 6.79
CA THR A 8 -2.16 -3.18 6.24
C THR A 8 -3.16 -4.27 6.61
N GLY A 9 -3.39 -5.20 5.68
CA GLY A 9 -4.16 -6.42 5.94
C GLY A 9 -3.23 -7.62 5.91
N ILE A 10 -3.41 -8.54 6.86
CA ILE A 10 -2.57 -9.72 7.03
C ILE A 10 -3.12 -10.90 6.23
N GLY A 11 -2.26 -11.50 5.39
CA GLY A 11 -2.57 -12.65 4.57
C GLY A 11 -3.80 -12.43 3.68
N ARG A 12 -4.89 -13.13 3.98
CA ARG A 12 -6.11 -13.12 3.15
C ARG A 12 -6.88 -11.80 3.20
N THR A 13 -6.65 -10.95 4.21
CA THR A 13 -7.36 -9.67 4.34
C THR A 13 -6.65 -8.50 3.64
N SER A 14 -5.44 -8.73 3.11
CA SER A 14 -4.61 -7.72 2.43
C SER A 14 -5.37 -6.89 1.40
N LEU A 15 -6.10 -7.54 0.48
CA LEU A 15 -6.90 -6.84 -0.53
C LEU A 15 -8.07 -6.06 0.07
N ALA A 16 -8.83 -6.66 0.99
CA ALA A 16 -9.99 -6.01 1.58
C ALA A 16 -9.59 -4.73 2.35
N VAL A 17 -8.49 -4.80 3.11
CA VAL A 17 -7.96 -3.63 3.83
C VAL A 17 -7.40 -2.60 2.86
N ALA A 18 -6.72 -3.01 1.78
CA ALA A 18 -6.22 -2.06 0.78
C ALA A 18 -7.36 -1.26 0.13
N PHE A 19 -8.44 -1.94 -0.29
CA PHE A 19 -9.61 -1.27 -0.85
C PHE A 19 -10.30 -0.34 0.16
N ALA A 20 -10.49 -0.79 1.40
CA ALA A 20 -11.08 0.03 2.45
C ALA A 20 -10.24 1.28 2.74
N SER A 21 -8.90 1.13 2.76
CA SER A 21 -7.99 2.26 2.97
C SER A 21 -8.07 3.27 1.83
N LEU A 22 -8.01 2.80 0.58
CA LEU A 22 -8.14 3.67 -0.59
C LEU A 22 -9.47 4.43 -0.58
N ALA A 23 -10.58 3.75 -0.30
CA ALA A 23 -11.92 4.33 -0.26
C ALA A 23 -12.11 5.38 0.86
N LYS A 24 -11.34 5.29 1.95
CA LYS A 24 -11.41 6.21 3.11
C LYS A 24 -10.35 7.31 3.08
N GLY A 25 -9.61 7.46 1.98
CA GLY A 25 -8.56 8.47 1.87
C GLY A 25 -7.26 8.12 2.60
N GLY A 26 -7.11 6.88 3.08
CA GLY A 26 -5.89 6.41 3.75
C GLY A 26 -4.75 6.06 2.78
N HIS A 27 -3.61 5.66 3.36
CA HIS A 27 -2.46 5.12 2.64
C HIS A 27 -2.34 3.59 2.81
N LEU A 28 -1.49 2.97 2.00
CA LEU A 28 -1.32 1.52 1.96
C LEU A 28 0.04 1.11 2.51
N ARG A 29 0.06 -0.01 3.24
CA ARG A 29 1.26 -0.80 3.51
C ARG A 29 1.06 -2.19 2.93
N VAL A 30 2.08 -2.65 2.21
CA VAL A 30 2.14 -3.99 1.61
C VAL A 30 3.55 -4.55 1.75
N GLY A 31 3.65 -5.87 1.79
CA GLY A 31 4.93 -6.56 1.83
C GLY A 31 4.76 -8.03 2.20
N MET A 32 5.78 -8.82 1.94
CA MET A 32 5.86 -10.24 2.30
C MET A 32 5.90 -10.43 3.82
N GLU A 33 6.23 -9.39 4.58
CA GLU A 33 6.05 -9.34 6.04
C GLU A 33 4.58 -9.56 6.45
N ASP A 34 3.64 -9.07 5.64
CA ASP A 34 2.22 -9.07 5.95
C ASP A 34 1.46 -10.14 5.12
N THR A 35 1.95 -10.48 3.92
CA THR A 35 1.26 -11.37 2.97
C THR A 35 2.21 -12.27 2.17
N LEU A 36 2.10 -13.58 2.34
CA LEU A 36 2.91 -14.59 1.63
C LEU A 36 2.19 -15.25 0.43
N THR A 37 0.93 -14.90 0.18
CA THR A 37 0.09 -15.52 -0.85
C THR A 37 -0.53 -14.44 -1.73
N PHE A 38 -0.18 -14.42 -3.02
CA PHE A 38 -0.66 -13.43 -3.99
C PHE A 38 -2.13 -13.68 -4.34
N ALA A 39 -2.49 -14.93 -4.60
CA ALA A 39 -3.83 -15.41 -4.85
C ALA A 39 -3.99 -16.83 -4.30
N ARG A 40 -5.21 -17.39 -4.25
CA ARG A 40 -5.41 -18.76 -3.74
C ARG A 40 -4.50 -19.74 -4.48
N GLY A 41 -3.59 -20.39 -3.74
CA GLY A 41 -2.62 -21.35 -4.28
C GLY A 41 -1.41 -20.75 -4.99
N VAL A 42 -1.30 -19.42 -5.04
CA VAL A 42 -0.21 -18.70 -5.70
C VAL A 42 0.61 -17.97 -4.64
N PRO A 43 1.81 -18.46 -4.28
CA PRO A 43 2.69 -17.77 -3.34
C PRO A 43 3.21 -16.46 -3.94
N VAL A 44 3.54 -15.50 -3.09
CA VAL A 44 4.32 -14.31 -3.50
C VAL A 44 5.78 -14.74 -3.66
N THR A 45 6.43 -14.34 -4.74
CA THR A 45 7.86 -14.62 -4.97
C THR A 45 8.74 -13.42 -4.64
N HIS A 46 8.23 -12.20 -4.79
CA HIS A 46 8.96 -10.98 -4.50
C HIS A 46 8.05 -9.84 -4.00
N ASN A 47 8.57 -8.97 -3.13
CA ASN A 47 7.85 -7.79 -2.63
C ASN A 47 7.34 -6.88 -3.76
N ALA A 48 8.07 -6.80 -4.88
CA ALA A 48 7.69 -5.99 -6.03
C ALA A 48 6.31 -6.36 -6.61
N GLU A 49 5.88 -7.62 -6.49
CA GLU A 49 4.55 -8.04 -6.95
C GLU A 49 3.44 -7.40 -6.13
N LEU A 50 3.64 -7.31 -4.81
CA LEU A 50 2.69 -6.69 -3.89
C LEU A 50 2.67 -5.17 -4.06
N VAL A 51 3.85 -4.56 -4.24
CA VAL A 51 3.99 -3.12 -4.53
C VAL A 51 3.32 -2.76 -5.85
N ALA A 52 3.59 -3.52 -6.92
CA ALA A 52 3.00 -3.29 -8.24
C ALA A 52 1.47 -3.40 -8.19
N ARG A 53 0.94 -4.44 -7.52
CA ARG A 53 -0.50 -4.55 -7.28
C ARG A 53 -1.07 -3.33 -6.55
N ALA A 54 -0.44 -2.92 -5.44
CA ALA A 54 -0.91 -1.77 -4.67
C ALA A 54 -0.91 -0.48 -5.52
N ALA A 55 0.11 -0.27 -6.35
CA ALA A 55 0.19 0.84 -7.29
C ALA A 55 -0.97 0.80 -8.30
N SER A 56 -1.22 -0.33 -8.95
CA SER A 56 -2.34 -0.48 -9.89
C SER A 56 -3.70 -0.25 -9.24
N LEU A 57 -3.89 -0.70 -7.99
CA LEU A 57 -5.12 -0.43 -7.25
C LEU A 57 -5.31 1.07 -6.94
N ALA A 58 -4.21 1.75 -6.59
CA ALA A 58 -4.21 3.17 -6.29
C ALA A 58 -4.48 4.02 -7.54
N GLU A 59 -3.90 3.66 -8.69
CA GLU A 59 -4.21 4.25 -10.00
C GLU A 59 -5.69 4.08 -10.38
N LEU A 60 -6.23 2.86 -10.23
CA LEU A 60 -7.64 2.58 -10.47
C LEU A 60 -8.56 3.42 -9.57
N ALA A 61 -8.15 3.64 -8.32
CA ALA A 61 -8.85 4.50 -7.36
C ALA A 61 -8.64 6.01 -7.62
N GLN A 62 -7.95 6.39 -8.70
CA GLN A 62 -7.61 7.79 -9.04
C GLN A 62 -6.82 8.50 -7.93
N ARG A 63 -5.97 7.75 -7.22
CA ARG A 63 -5.10 8.21 -6.14
C ARG A 63 -3.70 7.60 -6.35
N PRO A 64 -2.95 8.01 -7.39
CA PRO A 64 -1.69 7.38 -7.75
C PRO A 64 -0.66 7.42 -6.59
N PRO A 65 0.27 6.46 -6.52
CA PRO A 65 1.32 6.46 -5.51
C PRO A 65 2.15 7.74 -5.55
N MET A 66 2.49 8.26 -4.36
CA MET A 66 3.44 9.37 -4.23
C MET A 66 4.86 8.89 -4.49
N SER A 67 5.67 9.77 -5.08
CA SER A 67 7.12 9.70 -5.04
C SER A 67 7.65 9.77 -3.60
N THR A 68 8.92 9.42 -3.41
CA THR A 68 9.55 9.51 -2.09
C THR A 68 9.64 10.93 -1.57
N ASP A 69 9.75 11.92 -2.46
CA ASP A 69 9.90 13.33 -2.07
C ASP A 69 8.56 13.91 -1.63
N GLU A 70 7.48 13.63 -2.37
CA GLU A 70 6.10 13.98 -1.98
C GLU A 70 5.72 13.32 -0.64
N ALA A 71 6.10 12.05 -0.44
CA ALA A 71 5.86 11.36 0.83
C ALA A 71 6.64 12.00 1.99
N ARG A 72 7.88 12.45 1.76
CA ARG A 72 8.67 13.18 2.79
C ARG A 72 8.04 14.52 3.14
N GLU A 73 7.58 15.26 2.14
CA GLU A 73 6.89 16.54 2.33
C GLU A 73 5.61 16.34 3.15
N LEU A 74 4.76 15.39 2.76
CA LEU A 74 3.51 15.06 3.46
C LEU A 74 3.76 14.68 4.92
N LEU A 75 4.73 13.80 5.16
CA LEU A 75 5.05 13.27 6.48
C LEU A 75 6.00 14.17 7.29
N GLN A 76 6.43 15.30 6.72
CA GLN A 76 7.37 16.24 7.32
C GLN A 76 8.69 15.58 7.78
N VAL A 77 9.21 14.65 6.98
CA VAL A 77 10.46 13.91 7.28
C VAL A 77 11.63 14.57 6.56
N LYS A 78 12.78 14.68 7.23
CA LYS A 78 13.99 15.25 6.62
C LYS A 78 14.43 14.45 5.39
N ALA A 79 14.99 15.15 4.41
CA ALA A 79 15.75 14.52 3.33
C ALA A 79 16.92 13.72 3.91
N ARG A 80 17.32 12.67 3.20
CA ARG A 80 18.49 11.87 3.55
C ARG A 80 19.77 12.57 3.11
#